data_AF-G3A4G2-F1
#
_entry.id   AF-G3A4G2-F1
#
_cell.length_a   1.000
_cell.length_b   1.000
_cell.length_c   1.000
_cell.angle_alpha   90.00
_cell.angle_beta   90.00
_cell.angle_gamma   90.00
#
_symmetry.space_group_name_H-M   'P 1'
#
loop_
_entity.id
_entity.type
_entity.pdbx_description
1 polymer ?
#
loop_
_entity_poly.entity_id
_entity_poly.type
_entity_poly.pdbx_seq_one_letter_code
_entity_poly.pdbx_strand_id
1 'polypeptide(L)' 'MKLVRVGEPGTERPGLICTGTPPGVGMGFKPPRFLKAGDVMRLGIDGLGEQTQTVVAYART' A
#
# COMPACT_ATOMS: atom_id res chain seq x y z
N MET A 1 0.98 -1.91 -3.98
CA MET A 1 0.82 -3.03 -3.03
C MET A 1 -0.32 -3.90 -3.54
N LYS A 2 -0.05 -5.17 -3.87
CA LYS A 2 -1.10 -6.15 -4.17
C LYS A 2 -1.37 -6.96 -2.92
N LEU A 3 -2.59 -6.83 -2.40
CA LEU A 3 -3.09 -7.61 -1.28
C LEU A 3 -3.73 -8.87 -1.85
N VAL A 4 -3.17 -10.03 -1.58
CA VAL A 4 -3.77 -11.31 -1.93
C VAL A 4 -4.23 -11.97 -0.65
N ARG A 5 -5.50 -12.38 -0.61
CA ARG A 5 -5.99 -13.26 0.46
C ARG A 5 -5.32 -14.61 0.26
N VAL A 6 -4.56 -15.05 1.26
CA VAL A 6 -4.05 -16.42 1.30
C VAL A 6 -4.72 -17.11 2.48
N GLY A 7 -5.51 -18.13 2.18
CA GLY A 7 -5.74 -19.25 3.08
C GLY A 7 -5.09 -20.47 2.44
N GLU A 8 -4.54 -21.38 3.23
CA GLU A 8 -3.94 -22.59 2.68
C GLU A 8 -5.00 -23.64 2.30
N PRO A 9 -4.75 -24.45 1.25
CA PRO A 9 -5.28 -25.80 1.20
C PRO A 9 -4.59 -26.63 2.29
N GLY A 10 -5.14 -26.61 3.50
CA GLY A 10 -4.76 -27.57 4.55
C GLY A 10 -4.57 -27.01 5.95
N THR A 11 -3.80 -25.95 6.18
CA THR A 11 -3.23 -25.77 7.54
C THR A 11 -2.90 -24.36 8.05
N GLU A 12 -3.24 -23.27 7.36
CA GLU A 12 -2.91 -21.90 7.85
C GLU A 12 -4.12 -21.09 8.32
N ARG A 13 -3.91 -20.27 9.36
CA ARG A 13 -4.91 -19.29 9.85
C ARG A 13 -5.19 -18.27 8.72
N PRO A 14 -6.43 -17.82 8.54
CA PRO A 14 -6.76 -16.87 7.47
C PRO A 14 -5.92 -15.58 7.61
N GLY A 15 -5.24 -15.22 6.52
CA GLY A 15 -4.30 -14.09 6.50
C GLY A 15 -4.32 -13.31 5.20
N LEU A 16 -3.55 -12.21 5.20
CA LEU A 16 -3.40 -11.28 4.09
C LEU A 16 -1.91 -11.18 3.76
N ILE A 17 -1.55 -11.45 2.50
CA ILE A 17 -0.17 -11.34 2.03
C ILE A 17 -0.02 -10.12 1.13
N CYS A 18 0.95 -9.28 1.46
CA CYS A 18 1.39 -8.17 0.62
C CYS A 18 2.48 -8.67 -0.33
N THR A 19 2.16 -8.90 -1.61
CA THR A 19 3.08 -9.55 -2.56
C THR A 19 4.11 -8.59 -3.18
N GLY A 20 4.39 -7.46 -2.52
CA GLY A 20 5.29 -6.42 -3.02
C GLY A 20 4.62 -5.31 -3.87
N THR A 21 5.45 -4.45 -4.43
CA THR A 21 5.05 -3.29 -5.26
C THR A 21 5.97 -3.16 -6.47
N PRO A 22 5.47 -2.72 -7.64
CA PRO A 22 6.31 -2.42 -8.81
C PRO A 22 7.27 -1.24 -8.55
N PRO A 23 8.24 -1.00 -9.47
CA PRO A 23 9.07 0.20 -9.45
C PRO A 23 8.25 1.50 -9.48
N GLY A 24 8.83 2.59 -8.98
CA GLY A 24 8.20 3.90 -8.93
C GLY A 24 7.90 4.43 -7.52
N VAL A 25 8.36 3.74 -6.48
CA VAL A 25 8.30 4.27 -5.11
C VAL A 25 9.16 5.52 -4.97
N GLY A 26 8.70 6.46 -4.14
CA GLY A 26 9.31 7.76 -3.92
C GLY A 26 10.81 7.78 -3.63
N MET A 27 11.31 6.75 -2.94
CA MET A 27 12.72 6.56 -2.63
C MET A 27 13.62 6.39 -3.87
N GLY A 28 13.07 5.92 -5.00
CA GLY A 28 13.83 5.69 -6.22
C GLY A 28 14.09 6.93 -7.08
N PHE A 29 13.46 8.07 -6.75
CA PHE A 29 13.66 9.32 -7.48
C PHE A 29 14.96 10.04 -7.06
N LYS A 30 15.50 10.88 -7.94
CA LYS A 30 16.63 11.78 -7.66
C LYS A 30 16.21 13.22 -8.00
N PRO A 31 15.91 14.08 -7.00
CA PRO A 31 15.92 13.79 -5.56
C PRO A 31 14.78 12.85 -5.12
N PRO A 32 14.92 12.14 -3.97
CA PRO A 32 13.85 11.31 -3.42
C PRO A 32 12.59 12.13 -3.12
N ARG A 33 11.42 11.51 -3.28
CA ARG A 33 10.11 12.14 -3.05
C ARG A 33 9.34 11.37 -1.99
N PHE A 34 9.12 11.95 -0.82
CA PHE A 34 8.33 11.34 0.25
C PHE A 34 6.99 12.05 0.44
N LEU A 35 6.06 11.34 1.08
CA LEU A 35 4.73 11.86 1.40
C LEU A 35 4.82 13.02 2.39
N LYS A 36 3.90 13.96 2.25
CA LYS A 36 3.73 15.12 3.13
C LYS A 36 2.31 15.16 3.66
N ALA A 37 2.12 15.82 4.80
CA ALA A 37 0.79 16.08 5.33
C ALA A 37 -0.06 16.83 4.29
N GLY A 38 -1.29 16.37 4.08
CA GLY A 38 -2.21 16.88 3.05
C GLY A 38 -2.14 16.15 1.72
N ASP A 39 -1.12 15.31 1.47
CA ASP A 39 -1.08 14.50 0.25
C ASP A 39 -2.25 13.50 0.22
N VAL A 40 -2.79 13.25 -0.97
CA VAL A 40 -3.81 12.20 -1.20
C VAL A 40 -3.19 11.08 -2.04
N MET A 41 -3.08 9.90 -1.44
CA MET A 41 -2.63 8.69 -2.13
C MET A 41 -3.82 7.93 -2.70
N ARG A 42 -3.70 7.46 -3.95
CA ARG A 42 -4.64 6.51 -4.57
C ARG A 42 -3.91 5.25 -5.00
N LEU A 43 -4.51 4.10 -4.74
CA LEU A 43 -3.99 2.79 -5.14
C LEU A 43 -5.13 1.99 -5.75
N GLY A 44 -4.92 1.45 -6.95
CA GLY A 44 -5.92 0.66 -7.66
C GLY A 44 -5.36 -0.64 -8.21
N ILE A 45 -6.22 -1.64 -8.34
CA ILE A 45 -5.98 -2.84 -9.13
C ILE A 45 -7.23 -3.10 -9.96
N ASP A 46 -7.06 -3.24 -11.27
CA ASP A 46 -8.15 -3.55 -12.18
C ASP A 46 -8.92 -4.80 -11.71
N GLY A 47 -10.24 -4.68 -11.62
CA GLY A 47 -11.12 -5.74 -11.14
C GLY A 47 -11.18 -5.92 -9.62
N LEU A 48 -10.33 -5.26 -8.82
CA LEU A 48 -10.40 -5.26 -7.35
C LEU A 48 -10.83 -3.93 -6.75
N GLY A 49 -10.73 -2.84 -7.53
CA GLY A 49 -11.15 -1.50 -7.14
C GLY A 49 -9.99 -0.60 -6.70
N GLU A 50 -10.34 0.48 -6.02
CA GLU A 50 -9.40 1.53 -5.61
C GLU A 50 -9.53 1.89 -4.12
N GLN A 51 -8.40 2.27 -3.52
CA GLN A 51 -8.29 2.82 -2.18
C GLN A 51 -7.72 4.24 -2.25
N THR A 52 -8.29 5.15 -1.48
CA THR A 52 -7.79 6.52 -1.31
C THR A 52 -7.50 6.81 0.15
N GLN A 53 -6.34 7.39 0.45
CA GLN A 53 -5.94 7.80 1.80
C GLN A 53 -5.35 9.20 1.81
N THR A 54 -5.80 10.01 2.76
CA THR A 54 -5.21 11.32 3.06
C THR A 54 -4.07 11.14 4.06
N VAL A 55 -2.91 11.69 3.75
CA VAL A 55 -1.74 11.69 4.63
C VAL A 55 -1.91 12.79 5.67
N VAL A 56 -1.79 12.42 6.94
CA VAL A 56 -1.82 13.35 8.07
C VAL A 56 -0.45 13.37 8.74
N ALA A 57 -0.08 14.52 9.31
CA ALA A 57 1.12 14.59 10.14
C ALA A 57 0.94 13.66 11.36
N TYR A 58 1.99 12.95 11.74
CA TYR A 58 1.95 12.17 12.97
C TYR A 58 1.75 13.11 14.16
N ALA A 59 0.68 12.90 14.91
CA ALA A 59 0.43 13.55 16.18
C ALA A 59 0.59 12.50 17.28
N ARG A 60 1.57 12.70 18.16
CA ARG A 60 1.67 11.91 19.39
C ARG A 60 0.51 12.36 20.28
N THR A 61 -0.50 11.51 20.39
CA THR A 61 -1.58 11.66 21.37
C THR A 61 -1.07 11.36 22.77
#